data_AF-A0A519LXC7-F1
#
_entry.id   AF-A0A519LXC7-F1
#
_cell.length_a   1.000
_cell.length_b   1.000
_cell.length_c   1.000
_cell.angle_alpha   90.00
_cell.angle_beta   90.00
_cell.angle_gamma   90.00
#
_symmetry.space_group_name_H-M   'P 1'
#
loop_
_entity.id
_entity.type
_entity.pdbx_description
1 polymer ?
#
loop_
_entity_poly.entity_id
_entity_poly.type
_entity_poly.pdbx_seq_one_letter_code
_entity_poly.pdbx_strand_id
1 'polypeptide(L)'
;MNNQYVKPLMIFSLIAVFEIANLPIASAHNGHNHPSTKTAIAKEVPTESFSDINASYKITTKALLLKACGDCHSRFTNMPWYSGLPVIKSYMASDIQEAKKHLDLSEDFPFTGHGSPEEDLRAIDDVIRKETMPPWNYDLLHSSQRLSKAERTTILDWVNESLALLTSHNQVVK
;
A
#
# COMPACT_ATOMS: atom_id res chain seq x y z
N MET A 1 -40.69 -2.84 63.09
CA MET A 1 -41.43 -3.49 61.99
C MET A 1 -40.55 -3.44 60.77
N ASN A 2 -40.24 -4.61 60.20
CA ASN A 2 -39.25 -4.83 59.14
C ASN A 2 -39.47 -3.92 57.93
N ASN A 3 -38.41 -3.23 57.48
CA ASN A 3 -38.33 -2.77 56.11
C ASN A 3 -37.03 -3.27 55.49
N GLN A 4 -37.16 -4.32 54.68
CA GLN A 4 -36.10 -4.92 53.90
C GLN A 4 -35.78 -4.02 52.71
N TYR A 5 -34.79 -3.14 52.86
CA TYR A 5 -34.17 -2.48 51.71
C TYR A 5 -33.16 -3.44 51.08
N VAL A 6 -33.64 -4.18 50.09
CA VAL A 6 -32.80 -4.88 49.10
C VAL A 6 -31.93 -3.83 48.39
N LYS A 7 -30.61 -3.90 48.59
CA LYS A 7 -29.63 -3.16 47.80
C LYS A 7 -29.60 -3.77 46.40
N PRO A 8 -29.79 -3.01 45.29
CA PRO A 8 -29.57 -3.57 43.97
C PRO A 8 -28.07 -3.78 43.78
N LEU A 9 -27.73 -5.05 43.60
CA LEU A 9 -26.44 -5.56 43.21
C LEU A 9 -26.14 -5.13 41.76
N MET A 10 -24.94 -4.61 41.57
CA MET A 10 -24.12 -4.60 40.34
C MET A 10 -24.82 -4.93 39.01
N ILE A 11 -25.03 -3.91 38.16
CA ILE A 11 -24.82 -4.03 36.71
C ILE A 11 -24.34 -2.66 36.19
N PHE A 12 -23.09 -2.27 36.47
CA PHE A 12 -22.42 -1.32 35.58
C PHE A 12 -22.01 -2.11 34.35
N SER A 13 -22.97 -2.15 33.44
CA SER A 13 -22.91 -2.84 32.16
C SER A 13 -21.64 -2.46 31.40
N LEU A 14 -20.97 -3.48 30.87
CA LEU A 14 -19.86 -3.47 29.91
C LEU A 14 -20.23 -2.77 28.58
N ILE A 15 -20.78 -1.55 28.61
CA ILE A 15 -21.21 -0.78 27.44
C ILE A 15 -20.37 0.50 27.33
N ALA A 16 -19.05 0.33 27.31
CA ALA A 16 -18.13 1.41 26.93
C ALA A 16 -16.92 0.88 26.14
N VAL A 17 -17.03 -0.30 25.53
CA VAL A 17 -15.98 -0.86 24.63
C VAL A 17 -16.50 -1.02 23.19
N PHE A 18 -17.81 -0.90 22.95
CA PHE A 18 -18.39 -1.12 21.62
C PHE A 18 -18.42 0.13 20.72
N GLU A 19 -18.24 1.34 21.26
CA GLU A 19 -18.28 2.58 20.46
C GLU A 19 -16.94 2.96 19.81
N ILE A 20 -15.83 2.34 20.22
CA ILE A 20 -14.49 2.60 19.62
C ILE A 20 -14.32 1.84 18.28
N ALA A 21 -15.26 0.95 17.92
CA ALA A 21 -15.19 0.16 16.69
C ALA A 21 -15.60 0.93 15.41
N ASN A 22 -16.10 2.17 15.53
CA ASN A 22 -16.63 2.95 14.41
C ASN A 22 -15.88 4.28 14.18
N LEU A 23 -14.74 4.51 14.82
CA LEU A 23 -13.89 5.65 14.48
C LEU A 23 -13.18 5.36 13.16
N PRO A 24 -13.35 6.19 12.11
CA PRO A 24 -12.72 5.99 10.82
C PRO A 24 -11.24 6.38 10.93
N ILE A 25 -10.44 5.49 11.51
CA ILE A 25 -8.99 5.62 11.58
C ILE A 25 -8.43 4.67 10.52
N ALA A 26 -8.76 4.93 9.25
CA ALA A 26 -8.00 4.38 8.13
C ALA A 26 -6.69 5.16 8.10
N SER A 27 -5.66 4.60 8.73
CA SER A 27 -4.39 5.28 8.99
C SER A 27 -3.28 4.79 8.05
N ALA A 28 -3.63 4.17 6.93
CA ALA A 28 -2.66 3.73 5.93
C ALA A 28 -1.93 4.89 5.23
N HIS A 29 -2.51 6.09 5.20
CA HIS A 29 -1.95 7.23 4.44
C HIS A 29 -1.74 8.51 5.25
N ASN A 30 -2.03 8.55 6.57
CA ASN A 30 -2.08 9.82 7.34
C ASN A 30 -2.87 10.95 6.63
N GLY A 31 -3.80 10.61 5.74
CA GLY A 31 -4.53 11.58 4.89
C GLY A 31 -3.75 12.12 3.68
N HIS A 32 -2.52 11.67 3.41
CA HIS A 32 -1.76 12.02 2.21
C HIS A 32 -2.17 11.15 1.03
N ASN A 33 -2.99 11.73 0.16
CA ASN A 33 -3.30 11.16 -1.14
C ASN A 33 -2.26 11.66 -2.16
N HIS A 34 -1.76 10.76 -3.00
CA HIS A 34 -1.05 11.17 -4.20
C HIS A 34 -2.08 11.49 -5.30
N PRO A 35 -1.85 12.52 -6.12
CA PRO A 35 -2.76 12.84 -7.22
C PRO A 35 -2.76 11.69 -8.25
N SER A 36 -3.80 10.85 -8.23
CA SER A 36 -4.17 10.00 -9.37
C SER A 36 -4.89 10.91 -10.35
N THR A 37 -4.22 11.22 -11.47
CA THR A 37 -4.90 11.99 -12.51
C THR A 37 -5.58 10.96 -13.39
N LYS A 38 -6.91 10.79 -13.26
CA LYS A 38 -7.70 10.08 -14.27
C LYS A 38 -7.71 10.87 -15.59
N THR A 39 -6.55 11.08 -16.20
CA THR A 39 -6.43 11.58 -17.56
C THR A 39 -6.50 10.37 -18.46
N ALA A 40 -7.72 10.09 -18.91
CA ALA A 40 -7.94 9.26 -20.07
C ALA A 40 -7.34 9.98 -21.29
N ILE A 41 -6.09 9.68 -21.61
CA ILE A 41 -5.62 9.68 -23.00
C ILE A 41 -4.89 8.36 -23.18
N ALA A 42 -5.65 7.33 -23.54
CA ALA A 42 -5.12 6.08 -24.02
C ALA A 42 -4.38 6.35 -25.35
N LYS A 43 -3.10 6.70 -25.27
CA LYS A 43 -2.16 6.25 -26.30
C LYS A 43 -1.91 4.79 -26.01
N GLU A 44 -2.20 3.91 -26.97
CA GLU A 44 -1.85 2.50 -26.87
C GLU A 44 -0.34 2.39 -26.66
N VAL A 45 0.07 2.09 -25.42
CA VAL A 45 1.46 1.74 -25.15
C VAL A 45 1.73 0.39 -25.83
N PRO A 46 2.82 0.24 -26.60
CA PRO A 46 3.13 -1.02 -27.24
C PRO A 46 3.32 -2.15 -26.22
N THR A 47 2.71 -3.31 -26.48
CA THR A 47 2.85 -4.53 -25.67
C THR A 47 4.32 -4.93 -25.45
N GLU A 48 5.20 -4.64 -26.42
CA GLU A 48 6.65 -4.85 -26.33
C GLU A 48 7.28 -4.11 -25.14
N SER A 49 6.96 -2.82 -24.96
CA SER A 49 7.51 -2.02 -23.86
C SER A 49 7.10 -2.58 -22.49
N PHE A 50 5.88 -3.07 -22.36
CA PHE A 50 5.43 -3.73 -21.11
C PHE A 50 6.14 -5.06 -20.86
N SER A 51 6.41 -5.83 -21.91
CA SER A 51 7.18 -7.08 -21.81
C SER A 51 8.61 -6.81 -21.31
N ASP A 52 9.28 -5.82 -21.87
CA ASP A 52 10.65 -5.45 -21.48
C ASP A 52 10.74 -4.93 -20.05
N ILE A 53 9.79 -4.05 -19.66
CA ILE A 53 9.69 -3.55 -18.29
C ILE A 53 9.45 -4.70 -17.31
N ASN A 54 8.57 -5.64 -17.66
CA ASN A 54 8.28 -6.79 -16.81
C ASN A 54 9.49 -7.74 -16.69
N ALA A 55 10.23 -7.94 -17.78
CA ALA A 55 11.43 -8.76 -17.79
C ALA A 55 12.50 -8.18 -16.85
N SER A 56 12.79 -6.89 -16.94
CA SER A 56 13.74 -6.22 -16.04
C SER A 56 13.24 -6.20 -14.59
N TYR A 57 11.94 -5.91 -14.38
CA TYR A 57 11.28 -5.94 -13.07
C TYR A 57 11.52 -7.27 -12.35
N LYS A 58 11.27 -8.39 -13.02
CA LYS A 58 11.41 -9.73 -12.45
C LYS A 58 12.83 -10.03 -11.97
N ILE A 59 13.84 -9.50 -12.67
CA ILE A 59 15.26 -9.78 -12.41
C ILE A 59 15.81 -8.86 -11.31
N THR A 60 15.51 -7.56 -11.38
CA THR A 60 16.21 -6.56 -10.56
C THR A 60 15.39 -6.04 -9.39
N THR A 61 14.07 -5.98 -9.53
CA THR A 61 13.25 -5.08 -8.69
C THR A 61 12.16 -5.81 -7.91
N LYS A 62 11.61 -6.90 -8.44
CA LYS A 62 10.49 -7.65 -7.83
C LYS A 62 10.76 -8.07 -6.38
N ALA A 63 11.94 -8.64 -6.12
CA ALA A 63 12.30 -9.06 -4.76
C ALA A 63 12.36 -7.88 -3.78
N LEU A 64 12.84 -6.71 -4.23
CA LEU A 64 12.98 -5.53 -3.40
C LEU A 64 11.62 -4.89 -3.09
N LEU A 65 10.75 -4.76 -4.10
CA LEU A 65 9.39 -4.26 -3.91
C LEU A 65 8.56 -5.20 -3.05
N LEU A 66 8.65 -6.52 -3.23
CA LEU A 66 7.93 -7.46 -2.37
C LEU A 66 8.46 -7.46 -0.93
N LYS A 67 9.77 -7.29 -0.73
CA LYS A 67 10.36 -7.15 0.60
C LYS A 67 9.86 -5.90 1.34
N ALA A 68 9.78 -4.76 0.66
CA ALA A 68 9.51 -3.47 1.31
C ALA A 68 8.04 -3.03 1.27
N CYS A 69 7.29 -3.47 0.27
CA CYS A 69 5.92 -3.02 -0.01
C CYS A 69 4.91 -4.17 0.03
N GLY A 70 5.38 -5.42 -0.08
CA GLY A 70 4.54 -6.59 -0.33
C GLY A 70 3.55 -6.92 0.78
N ASP A 71 3.87 -6.59 2.03
CA ASP A 71 2.98 -6.82 3.17
C ASP A 71 1.61 -6.15 2.98
N CYS A 72 1.57 -4.95 2.36
CA CYS A 72 0.32 -4.23 2.10
C CYS A 72 -0.12 -4.29 0.64
N HIS A 73 0.83 -4.27 -0.30
CA HIS A 73 0.52 -4.09 -1.73
C HIS A 73 0.46 -5.40 -2.52
N SER A 74 0.74 -6.58 -1.94
CA SER A 74 0.72 -7.85 -2.68
C SER A 74 -0.49 -8.74 -2.37
N ARG A 75 -0.54 -9.92 -3.01
CA ARG A 75 -1.50 -10.98 -2.67
C ARG A 75 -1.15 -11.70 -1.36
N PHE A 76 0.09 -11.60 -0.91
CA PHE A 76 0.62 -12.28 0.26
C PHE A 76 0.93 -11.27 1.36
N THR A 77 -0.07 -10.98 2.18
CA THR A 77 0.08 -10.15 3.37
C THR A 77 0.62 -10.99 4.53
N ASN A 78 1.81 -10.67 5.03
CA ASN A 78 2.32 -11.25 6.27
C ASN A 78 1.68 -10.54 7.46
N MET A 79 0.55 -11.08 7.93
CA MET A 79 -0.12 -10.53 9.09
C MET A 79 0.62 -10.91 10.39
N PRO A 80 0.86 -9.95 11.30
CA PRO A 80 1.50 -10.20 12.58
C PRO A 80 0.58 -11.00 13.51
N TRP A 81 1.14 -11.66 14.52
CA TRP A 81 0.40 -12.55 15.43
C TRP A 81 -0.81 -11.88 16.13
N TYR A 82 -0.72 -10.57 16.41
CA TYR A 82 -1.79 -9.81 17.07
C TYR A 82 -2.99 -9.51 16.16
N SER A 83 -2.86 -9.75 14.84
CA SER A 83 -3.99 -9.69 13.89
C SER A 83 -5.05 -10.78 14.13
N GLY A 84 -4.82 -11.69 15.08
CA GLY A 84 -5.84 -12.64 15.54
C GLY A 84 -7.02 -11.99 16.28
N LEU A 85 -6.86 -10.74 16.75
CA LEU A 85 -7.94 -10.00 17.40
C LEU A 85 -8.90 -9.40 16.36
N PRO A 86 -10.23 -9.68 16.42
CA PRO A 86 -11.18 -9.31 15.36
C PRO A 86 -11.17 -7.83 14.98
N VAL A 87 -11.06 -6.95 15.97
CA VAL A 87 -11.05 -5.49 15.77
C VAL A 87 -9.80 -5.07 15.00
N ILE A 88 -8.61 -5.50 15.44
CA ILE A 88 -7.34 -5.17 14.78
C ILE A 88 -7.30 -5.77 13.37
N LYS A 89 -7.77 -7.01 13.21
CA LYS A 89 -7.87 -7.67 11.90
C LYS A 89 -8.67 -6.85 10.90
N SER A 90 -9.82 -6.34 11.34
CA SER A 90 -10.70 -5.53 10.48
C SER A 90 -10.03 -4.22 10.08
N TYR A 91 -9.37 -3.53 11.01
CA TYR A 91 -8.65 -2.29 10.72
C TYR A 91 -7.51 -2.51 9.72
N MET A 92 -6.66 -3.50 9.99
CA MET A 92 -5.55 -3.83 9.09
C MET A 92 -6.04 -4.27 7.70
N ALA A 93 -7.11 -5.06 7.62
CA ALA A 93 -7.70 -5.47 6.35
C ALA A 93 -8.24 -4.28 5.55
N SER A 94 -8.82 -3.28 6.23
CA SER A 94 -9.24 -2.03 5.60
C SER A 94 -8.06 -1.23 5.06
N ASP A 95 -6.99 -1.10 5.84
CA ASP A 95 -5.77 -0.39 5.43
C ASP A 95 -5.09 -1.06 4.22
N ILE A 96 -5.00 -2.39 4.23
CA ILE A 96 -4.48 -3.18 3.09
C ILE A 96 -5.36 -3.00 1.86
N GLN A 97 -6.68 -3.07 2.03
CA GLN A 97 -7.60 -2.88 0.92
C GLN A 97 -7.46 -1.48 0.31
N GLU A 98 -7.25 -0.45 1.13
CA GLU A 98 -7.02 0.91 0.65
C GLU A 98 -5.66 1.03 -0.06
N ALA A 99 -4.59 0.51 0.54
CA ALA A 99 -3.25 0.52 -0.07
C ALA A 99 -3.25 -0.09 -1.49
N LYS A 100 -3.97 -1.21 -1.67
CA LYS A 100 -4.10 -1.89 -2.98
C LYS A 100 -4.87 -1.11 -4.03
N LYS A 101 -5.69 -0.13 -3.65
CA LYS A 101 -6.33 0.78 -4.63
C LYS A 101 -5.34 1.76 -5.24
N HIS A 102 -4.28 2.09 -4.50
CA HIS A 102 -3.22 2.99 -4.96
C HIS A 102 -2.11 2.23 -5.67
N LEU A 103 -1.77 1.01 -5.24
CA LEU A 103 -0.83 0.17 -5.97
C LEU A 103 -1.06 -1.31 -5.63
N ASP A 104 -1.21 -2.17 -6.63
CA ASP A 104 -1.36 -3.61 -6.46
C ASP A 104 -0.22 -4.35 -7.16
N LEU A 105 0.67 -4.92 -6.35
CA LEU A 105 1.78 -5.79 -6.71
C LEU A 105 1.38 -7.28 -6.63
N SER A 106 0.08 -7.60 -6.60
CA SER A 106 -0.39 -8.98 -6.61
C SER A 106 0.06 -9.69 -7.87
N GLU A 107 0.03 -9.03 -9.01
CA GLU A 107 0.54 -9.54 -10.29
C GLU A 107 1.85 -8.84 -10.68
N ASP A 108 2.51 -9.38 -11.70
CA ASP A 108 3.68 -8.76 -12.30
C ASP A 108 3.29 -7.52 -13.15
N PHE A 109 4.28 -6.74 -13.58
CA PHE A 109 4.02 -5.53 -14.36
C PHE A 109 3.27 -5.84 -15.69
N PRO A 110 2.30 -5.00 -16.12
CA PRO A 110 1.87 -3.73 -15.52
C PRO A 110 1.08 -3.89 -14.22
N PHE A 111 1.37 -3.04 -13.24
CA PHE A 111 0.63 -2.98 -11.99
C PHE A 111 -0.75 -2.33 -12.19
N THR A 112 -1.60 -2.46 -11.18
CA THR A 112 -2.88 -1.77 -11.13
C THR A 112 -2.95 -0.86 -9.91
N GLY A 113 -3.42 0.37 -10.08
CA GLY A 113 -3.49 1.33 -8.98
C GLY A 113 -3.96 2.71 -9.43
N HIS A 114 -3.01 3.63 -9.62
CA HIS A 114 -3.24 5.05 -9.89
C HIS A 114 -3.91 5.39 -11.23
N GLY A 115 -4.20 4.39 -12.07
CA GLY A 115 -4.98 4.55 -13.31
C GLY A 115 -4.20 4.21 -14.58
N SER A 116 -2.87 4.29 -14.55
CA SER A 116 -1.99 3.87 -15.64
C SER A 116 -0.66 3.32 -15.12
N PRO A 117 0.04 2.45 -15.89
CA PRO A 117 1.35 1.95 -15.50
C PRO A 117 2.40 3.07 -15.33
N GLU A 118 2.26 4.17 -16.07
CA GLU A 118 3.13 5.34 -15.91
C GLU A 118 2.91 6.01 -14.54
N GLU A 119 1.66 6.20 -14.14
CA GLU A 119 1.33 6.80 -12.84
C GLU A 119 1.76 5.91 -11.67
N ASP A 120 1.62 4.59 -11.80
CA ASP A 120 2.11 3.64 -10.79
C ASP A 120 3.64 3.72 -10.63
N LEU A 121 4.39 3.80 -11.74
CA LEU A 121 5.83 4.01 -11.71
C LEU A 121 6.21 5.35 -11.07
N ARG A 122 5.51 6.44 -11.41
CA ARG A 122 5.74 7.77 -10.82
C ARG A 122 5.42 7.80 -9.33
N ALA A 123 4.37 7.10 -8.90
CA ALA A 123 4.04 6.97 -7.48
C ALA A 123 5.16 6.24 -6.72
N ILE A 124 5.71 5.14 -7.29
CA ILE A 124 6.85 4.42 -6.72
C ILE A 124 8.08 5.32 -6.60
N ASP A 125 8.42 6.10 -7.64
CA ASP A 125 9.53 7.07 -7.60
C ASP A 125 9.33 8.09 -6.46
N ASP A 126 8.14 8.67 -6.38
CA ASP A 126 7.82 9.73 -5.42
C ASP A 126 7.96 9.25 -3.96
N VAL A 127 7.36 8.10 -3.63
CA VAL A 127 7.37 7.58 -2.25
C VAL A 127 8.75 7.10 -1.81
N ILE A 128 9.58 6.57 -2.74
CA ILE A 128 10.94 6.15 -2.43
C ILE A 128 11.86 7.36 -2.24
N ARG A 129 11.74 8.40 -3.08
CA ARG A 129 12.55 9.62 -2.96
C ARG A 129 12.20 10.45 -1.74
N LYS A 130 10.90 10.56 -1.42
CA LYS A 130 10.42 11.35 -0.28
C LYS A 130 10.41 10.56 1.03
N GLU A 131 10.66 9.26 0.97
CA GLU A 131 10.60 8.36 2.13
C GLU A 131 9.26 8.42 2.87
N THR A 132 8.17 8.61 2.14
CA THR A 132 6.81 8.73 2.72
C THR A 132 6.16 7.38 3.00
N MET A 133 6.76 6.29 2.51
CA MET A 133 6.33 4.92 2.75
C MET A 133 7.47 4.08 3.36
N PRO A 134 7.15 3.15 4.28
CA PRO A 134 5.82 2.88 4.83
C PRO A 134 5.40 3.91 5.90
N PRO A 135 4.13 3.88 6.38
CA PRO A 135 3.70 4.69 7.51
C PRO A 135 4.62 4.53 8.73
N TRP A 136 4.86 5.62 9.47
CA TRP A 136 5.86 5.67 10.55
C TRP A 136 5.63 4.60 11.64
N ASN A 137 4.38 4.31 11.96
CA ASN A 137 3.98 3.31 12.96
C ASN A 137 4.33 1.89 12.50
N TYR A 138 4.22 1.63 11.20
CA TYR A 138 4.65 0.37 10.62
C TYR A 138 6.18 0.27 10.59
N ASP A 139 6.86 1.33 10.16
CA ASP A 139 8.33 1.43 10.09
C ASP A 139 9.01 1.16 11.45
N LEU A 140 8.43 1.67 12.54
CA LEU A 140 8.92 1.45 13.91
C LEU A 140 8.99 -0.04 14.29
N LEU A 141 8.01 -0.83 13.83
CA LEU A 141 7.88 -2.25 14.16
C LEU A 141 8.48 -3.19 13.10
N HIS A 142 8.70 -2.71 11.88
CA HIS A 142 9.13 -3.51 10.72
C HIS A 142 10.40 -2.95 10.06
N SER A 143 11.31 -2.39 10.86
CA SER A 143 12.55 -1.77 10.37
C SER A 143 13.43 -2.69 9.50
N SER A 144 13.33 -4.02 9.66
CA SER A 144 14.03 -5.01 8.82
C SER A 144 13.56 -5.02 7.36
N GLN A 145 12.37 -4.47 7.08
CA GLN A 145 11.80 -4.38 5.73
C GLN A 145 12.22 -3.10 5.00
N ARG A 146 12.97 -2.19 5.66
CA ARG A 146 13.45 -0.96 5.04
C ARG A 146 14.39 -1.25 3.88
N LEU A 147 14.23 -0.46 2.82
CA LEU A 147 15.17 -0.41 1.71
C LEU A 147 16.44 0.31 2.17
N SER A 148 17.58 -0.34 1.95
CA SER A 148 18.91 0.28 2.00
C SER A 148 19.07 1.31 0.88
N LYS A 149 20.08 2.17 0.99
CA LYS A 149 20.39 3.16 -0.05
C LYS A 149 20.63 2.51 -1.42
N ALA A 150 21.33 1.37 -1.46
CA ALA A 150 21.60 0.64 -2.69
C ALA A 150 20.32 0.06 -3.30
N GLU A 151 19.45 -0.56 -2.48
CA GLU A 151 18.17 -1.11 -2.94
C GLU A 151 17.25 -0.01 -3.48
N ARG A 152 17.22 1.16 -2.83
CA ARG A 152 16.46 2.32 -3.35
C ARG A 152 16.97 2.76 -4.71
N THR A 153 18.29 2.85 -4.88
CA THR A 153 18.89 3.17 -6.18
C THR A 153 18.50 2.15 -7.25
N THR A 154 18.58 0.85 -6.97
CA THR A 154 18.13 -0.20 -7.90
C THR A 154 16.69 -0.01 -8.35
N ILE A 155 15.77 0.29 -7.42
CA ILE A 155 14.36 0.49 -7.77
C ILE A 155 14.18 1.78 -8.59
N LEU A 156 14.81 2.89 -8.18
CA LEU A 156 14.69 4.18 -8.87
C LEU A 156 15.27 4.12 -10.28
N ASP A 157 16.37 3.41 -10.49
CA ASP A 157 16.97 3.22 -11.81
C ASP A 157 16.01 2.43 -12.71
N TRP A 158 15.46 1.32 -12.21
CA TRP A 158 14.43 0.56 -12.93
C TRP A 158 13.19 1.40 -13.26
N VAL A 159 12.71 2.24 -12.33
CA VAL A 159 11.57 3.14 -12.60
C VAL A 159 11.90 4.12 -13.72
N ASN A 160 13.07 4.76 -13.68
CA ASN A 160 13.48 5.73 -14.71
C ASN A 160 13.62 5.09 -16.09
N GLU A 161 14.24 3.91 -16.17
CA GLU A 161 14.35 3.14 -17.41
C GLU A 161 12.97 2.74 -17.95
N SER A 162 12.07 2.31 -17.06
CA SER A 162 10.70 1.93 -17.42
C SER A 162 9.91 3.13 -17.96
N LEU A 163 9.98 4.29 -17.29
CA LEU A 163 9.36 5.52 -17.77
C LEU A 163 9.94 5.98 -19.12
N ALA A 164 11.25 5.80 -19.33
CA ALA A 164 11.89 6.08 -20.61
C ALA A 164 11.36 5.16 -21.73
N LEU A 165 11.14 3.87 -21.45
CA LEU A 165 10.50 2.94 -22.39
C LEU A 165 9.05 3.35 -22.69
N LEU A 166 8.26 3.76 -21.69
CA LEU A 166 6.88 4.21 -21.93
C LEU A 166 6.80 5.51 -22.75
N THR A 167 7.81 6.38 -22.66
CA THR A 167 7.82 7.70 -23.31
C THR A 167 8.52 7.71 -24.67
N SER A 168 9.54 6.88 -24.90
CA SER A 168 10.29 6.82 -26.16
C SER A 168 9.43 6.34 -27.34
N HIS A 169 8.50 5.41 -27.10
CA HIS A 169 7.55 4.94 -28.11
C HIS A 169 6.41 5.94 -28.40
N ASN A 170 6.23 6.96 -27.56
CA ASN A 170 5.25 8.02 -27.77
C ASN A 170 5.70 9.12 -28.74
N GLN A 171 6.98 9.11 -29.17
CA GLN A 171 7.58 10.12 -30.06
C GLN A 171 7.66 9.71 -31.54
N VAL A 172 7.40 8.45 -31.89
CA VAL A 172 7.50 7.97 -33.29
C VAL A 172 6.27 8.34 -34.15
N VAL A 173 5.23 8.92 -33.52
CA VAL A 173 4.06 9.45 -34.22
C VAL A 173 4.11 10.98 -34.18
N LYS A 174 4.97 11.58 -35.00
CA LYS A 174 4.86 12.99 -35.37
C LYS A 174 5.33 13.23 -36.79
#